data_AF-A0A2W0H5P1-F1
#
_entry.id   AF-A0A2W0H5P1-F1
#
_cell.length_a   1.000
_cell.length_b   1.000
_cell.length_c   1.000
_cell.angle_alpha   90.00
_cell.angle_beta   90.00
_cell.angle_gamma   90.00
#
_symmetry.space_group_name_H-M   'P 1'
#
loop_
_entity.id
_entity.type
_entity.pdbx_description
1 polymer ?
#
loop_
_entity_poly.entity_id
_entity_poly.type
_entity_poly.pdbx_seq_one_letter_code
_entity_poly.pdbx_strand_id
1 'polypeptide(L)'
;MKAYYNLDGAGDTLFVQLMDLDKAECNWTRIEGITRITEKETGKTAGYNIFNPSEYGSVSGKGRIEFNAGLVELINTALARNGIEESVEQE
;
A
#
# COMPACT_ATOMS: atom_id res chain seq x y z
N MET A 1 7.98 1.28 8.38
CA MET A 1 6.86 0.89 7.49
C MET A 1 5.98 -0.17 8.15
N LYS A 2 4.67 -0.15 7.90
CA LYS A 2 3.70 -1.15 8.41
C LYS A 2 2.82 -1.61 7.25
N ALA A 3 2.50 -2.90 7.22
CA ALA A 3 1.56 -3.45 6.26
C ALA A 3 0.50 -4.32 6.93
N TYR A 4 -0.71 -4.29 6.38
CA TYR A 4 -1.84 -5.04 6.88
C TYR A 4 -2.61 -5.68 5.74
N TYR A 5 -2.93 -6.97 5.90
CA TYR A 5 -3.74 -7.72 4.97
C TYR A 5 -4.61 -8.72 5.74
N ASN A 6 -5.89 -8.77 5.40
CA ASN A 6 -6.83 -9.74 5.97
C ASN A 6 -7.96 -10.01 4.99
N LEU A 7 -7.85 -11.11 4.25
CA LEU A 7 -8.86 -11.53 3.27
C LEU A 7 -10.24 -11.73 3.91
N ASP A 8 -10.30 -12.30 5.11
CA ASP A 8 -11.55 -12.58 5.81
C ASP A 8 -12.21 -11.30 6.37
N GLY A 9 -11.40 -10.27 6.68
CA GLY A 9 -11.85 -9.07 7.39
C GLY A 9 -12.06 -7.85 6.50
N ALA A 10 -11.04 -7.47 5.74
CA ALA A 10 -11.04 -6.29 4.87
C ALA A 10 -11.14 -6.65 3.38
N GLY A 11 -11.28 -7.94 3.06
CA GLY A 11 -11.24 -8.44 1.70
C GLY A 11 -9.83 -8.48 1.14
N ASP A 12 -9.73 -8.66 -0.18
CA ASP A 12 -8.47 -8.68 -0.91
C ASP A 12 -7.95 -7.23 -1.06
N THR A 13 -7.44 -6.68 0.03
CA THR A 13 -6.91 -5.31 0.10
C THR A 13 -5.71 -5.27 1.03
N LEU A 14 -4.60 -4.78 0.49
CA LEU A 14 -3.35 -4.58 1.20
C LEU A 14 -3.21 -3.10 1.58
N PHE A 15 -3.11 -2.83 2.87
CA PHE A 15 -2.85 -1.50 3.41
C PHE A 15 -1.36 -1.35 3.69
N VAL A 16 -0.74 -0.36 3.09
CA VAL A 16 0.69 -0.03 3.23
C VAL A 16 0.81 1.34 3.85
N GLN A 17 1.52 1.43 4.98
CA GLN A 17 1.82 2.66 5.68
C GLN A 17 3.34 2.88 5.70
N LEU A 18 3.79 3.92 5.02
CA LEU A 18 5.20 4.29 4.93
C LEU A 18 5.61 5.25 6.06
N MET A 19 4.71 6.16 6.44
CA MET A 19 4.90 7.10 7.55
C MET A 19 3.69 7.12 8.50
N ASP A 20 3.92 7.48 9.75
CA ASP A 20 2.85 7.73 10.71
C ASP A 20 2.28 9.15 10.52
N LEU A 21 0.98 9.23 10.18
CA LEU A 21 0.23 10.46 10.00
C LEU A 21 -1.16 10.32 10.60
N ASP A 22 -1.71 11.43 11.08
CA ASP A 22 -3.12 11.49 11.42
C ASP A 22 -3.98 11.49 10.14
N LYS A 23 -5.16 10.87 10.21
CA LYS A 23 -6.09 10.83 9.06
C LYS A 23 -6.51 12.23 8.60
N ALA A 24 -6.56 13.21 9.51
CA ALA A 24 -6.87 14.60 9.19
C ALA A 24 -5.79 15.26 8.32
N GLU A 25 -4.56 14.73 8.35
CA GLU A 25 -3.38 15.26 7.63
C GLU A 25 -3.17 14.57 6.28
N CYS A 26 -3.97 13.56 5.93
CA CYS A 26 -3.85 12.80 4.69
C CYS A 26 -4.78 13.31 3.59
N ASN A 27 -4.24 13.39 2.36
CA ASN A 27 -5.00 13.39 1.11
C ASN A 27 -5.02 11.99 0.52
N TRP A 28 -6.11 11.67 -0.19
CA TRP A 28 -6.34 10.36 -0.78
C TRP A 28 -6.62 10.54 -2.26
N THR A 29 -5.82 9.89 -3.10
CA THR A 29 -5.97 9.95 -4.56
C THR A 29 -6.14 8.54 -5.09
N ARG A 30 -7.24 8.30 -5.80
CA ARG A 30 -7.52 7.01 -6.45
C ARG A 30 -6.93 6.99 -7.84
N ILE A 31 -6.13 5.97 -8.13
CA ILE A 31 -5.52 5.69 -9.43
C ILE A 31 -5.79 4.21 -9.71
N GLU A 32 -6.77 3.93 -10.58
CA GLU A 32 -7.15 2.56 -10.96
C GLU A 32 -7.41 1.64 -9.75
N GLY A 33 -6.56 0.63 -9.55
CA GLY A 33 -6.59 -0.35 -8.46
C GLY A 33 -5.95 0.13 -7.16
N ILE A 34 -5.38 1.34 -7.10
CA ILE A 34 -4.57 1.82 -5.97
C ILE A 34 -5.09 3.16 -5.45
N THR A 35 -5.16 3.30 -4.13
CA THR A 35 -5.36 4.59 -3.49
C THR A 35 -4.03 5.04 -2.89
N ARG A 36 -3.46 6.10 -3.45
CA ARG A 36 -2.26 6.76 -2.91
C ARG A 36 -2.65 7.70 -1.79
N ILE A 37 -1.91 7.63 -0.69
CA ILE A 37 -2.08 8.47 0.49
C ILE A 37 -0.91 9.43 0.53
N THR A 38 -1.16 10.73 0.62
CA THR A 38 -0.11 11.74 0.73
C THR A 38 -0.35 12.68 1.90
N GLU A 39 0.70 13.18 2.52
CA GLU A 39 0.59 14.26 3.50
C GLU A 39 0.09 15.55 2.83
N LYS A 40 -0.83 16.27 3.47
CA LYS A 40 -1.42 17.50 2.95
C LYS A 40 -0.42 18.64 2.77
N GLU A 41 0.52 18.78 3.70
CA GLU A 41 1.44 19.92 3.72
C GLU A 41 2.59 19.75 2.74
N THR A 42 3.27 18.60 2.75
CA THR A 42 4.44 18.38 1.89
C THR A 42 4.14 17.66 0.59
N GLY A 43 2.98 17.02 0.46
CA GLY A 43 2.66 16.16 -0.68
C GLY A 43 3.44 14.84 -0.71
N LYS A 44 4.21 14.53 0.33
CA LYS A 44 4.97 13.27 0.42
C LYS A 44 4.03 12.08 0.52
N THR A 45 4.40 10.97 -0.13
CA THR A 45 3.63 9.74 -0.09
C THR A 45 3.74 9.09 1.28
N ALA A 46 2.58 8.92 1.92
CA ALA A 46 2.44 8.36 3.24
C ALA A 46 2.08 6.87 3.24
N GLY A 47 1.54 6.37 2.12
CA GLY A 47 1.11 4.99 2.02
C GLY A 47 0.27 4.71 0.77
N TYR A 48 -0.19 3.48 0.70
CA TYR A 48 -1.02 2.97 -0.40
C TYR A 48 -2.06 1.99 0.12
N ASN A 49 -3.26 2.03 -0.47
CA ASN A 49 -4.21 0.92 -0.39
C ASN A 49 -4.25 0.24 -1.77
N ILE A 50 -3.76 -0.99 -1.82
CA ILE A 50 -3.71 -1.79 -3.05
C ILE A 50 -4.87 -2.76 -3.00
N PHE A 51 -5.74 -2.70 -4.00
CA PHE A 51 -6.91 -3.56 -4.12
C PHE A 51 -6.57 -4.73 -5.04
N ASN A 52 -7.12 -5.90 -4.72
CA ASN A 52 -6.78 -7.17 -5.36
C ASN A 52 -5.26 -7.46 -5.40
N PRO A 53 -4.50 -7.26 -4.31
CA PRO A 53 -3.06 -7.55 -4.27
C PRO A 53 -2.72 -8.99 -4.70
N SER A 54 -3.67 -9.93 -4.56
CA SER A 54 -3.51 -11.31 -5.03
C SER A 54 -3.30 -11.46 -6.55
N GLU A 55 -3.68 -10.46 -7.36
CA GLU A 55 -3.43 -10.44 -8.82
C GLU A 55 -1.98 -10.07 -9.18
N TYR A 56 -1.24 -9.50 -8.23
CA TYR A 56 0.13 -9.00 -8.40
C TYR A 56 1.17 -9.91 -7.76
N GLY A 57 0.75 -10.78 -6.83
CA GLY A 57 1.63 -11.72 -6.16
C GLY A 57 0.92 -12.48 -5.04
N SER A 58 1.66 -13.34 -4.35
CA SER A 58 1.13 -14.05 -3.18
C SER A 58 1.16 -13.15 -1.95
N VAL A 59 0.00 -12.93 -1.34
CA VAL A 59 -0.14 -12.26 -0.05
C VAL A 59 -1.08 -13.06 0.84
N SER A 60 -0.72 -13.19 2.12
CA SER A 60 -1.56 -13.85 3.12
C SER A 60 -1.34 -13.21 4.48
N GLY A 61 -2.37 -13.27 5.32
CA GLY A 61 -2.36 -12.60 6.62
C GLY A 61 -3.75 -12.49 7.21
N LYS A 62 -3.81 -12.28 8.53
CA LYS A 62 -5.04 -12.00 9.29
C LYS A 62 -4.86 -10.74 10.13
N GLY A 63 -4.32 -9.69 9.53
CA GLY A 63 -3.99 -8.43 10.21
C GLY A 63 -2.63 -7.89 9.79
N ARG A 64 -1.80 -7.52 10.76
CA ARG A 64 -0.44 -7.03 10.50
C ARG A 64 0.39 -8.14 9.85
N ILE A 65 1.03 -7.82 8.73
CA ILE A 65 1.95 -8.73 8.03
C ILE A 65 3.36 -8.14 8.07
N GLU A 66 4.35 -9.01 7.85
CA GLU A 66 5.75 -8.60 7.80
C GLU A 66 6.04 -7.78 6.54
N PHE A 67 6.76 -6.69 6.69
CA PHE A 67 7.23 -5.86 5.59
C PHE A 67 8.57 -6.41 5.09
N ASN A 68 8.52 -7.43 4.23
CA ASN A 68 9.70 -8.11 3.68
C ASN A 68 9.88 -7.86 2.18
N ALA A 69 11.00 -8.34 1.62
CA ALA A 69 11.34 -8.15 0.21
C ALA A 69 10.25 -8.63 -0.76
N GLY A 70 9.59 -9.76 -0.48
CA GLY A 70 8.51 -10.27 -1.32
C GLY A 70 7.27 -9.36 -1.31
N LEU A 71 6.97 -8.75 -0.16
CA LEU A 71 5.90 -7.76 -0.08
C LEU A 71 6.27 -6.47 -0.84
N VAL A 72 7.52 -6.02 -0.74
CA VAL A 72 8.02 -4.86 -1.49
C VAL A 72 7.92 -5.10 -3.01
N GLU A 73 8.32 -6.28 -3.47
CA GLU A 73 8.19 -6.68 -4.88
C GLU A 73 6.73 -6.67 -5.35
N LEU A 74 5.82 -7.21 -4.54
CA LEU A 74 4.38 -7.21 -4.83
C LEU A 74 3.85 -5.76 -4.93
N ILE A 75 4.20 -4.90 -3.97
CA ILE A 75 3.79 -3.50 -3.96
C ILE A 75 4.27 -2.79 -5.23
N ASN A 76 5.55 -2.91 -5.56
CA ASN A 76 6.14 -2.25 -6.73
C ASN A 76 5.55 -2.78 -8.03
N THR A 77 5.25 -4.07 -8.11
CA THR A 77 4.55 -4.67 -9.26
C THR A 77 3.14 -4.09 -9.41
N ALA A 78 2.42 -3.94 -8.30
CA ALA A 78 1.09 -3.32 -8.31
C ALA A 78 1.14 -1.86 -8.75
N LEU A 79 2.06 -1.07 -8.20
CA LEU A 79 2.25 0.34 -8.56
C LEU A 79 2.53 0.49 -10.06
N ALA A 80 3.52 -0.25 -10.58
CA ALA A 80 3.91 -0.20 -11.98
C ALA A 80 2.77 -0.62 -12.93
N ARG A 81 2.03 -1.69 -12.61
CA ARG A 81 0.89 -2.13 -13.42
C ARG A 81 -0.28 -1.15 -13.44
N ASN A 82 -0.41 -0.30 -12.41
CA ASN A 82 -1.42 0.76 -12.34
C ASN A 82 -0.88 2.12 -12.83
N GLY A 83 0.28 2.15 -13.48
CA GLY A 83 0.86 3.37 -14.06
C GLY A 83 1.46 4.35 -13.06
N ILE A 84 1.78 3.89 -11.85
CA ILE A 84 2.45 4.69 -10.82
C ILE A 84 3.97 4.46 -10.94
N GLU A 85 4.72 5.52 -11.22
CA GLU A 85 6.18 5.47 -11.41
C GLU A 85 6.97 5.42 -10.09
N GLU A 86 6.31 5.64 -8.96
CA GLU A 86 6.92 5.55 -7.63
C GLU A 86 7.21 4.10 -7.25
N SER A 87 8.31 3.91 -6.53
CA SER A 87 8.69 2.63 -5.92
C SER A 87 8.82 2.76 -4.41
N VAL A 88 8.53 1.66 -3.72
CA VAL A 88 8.79 1.49 -2.29
C VAL A 88 10.07 0.68 -2.12
N GLU A 89 10.91 1.11 -1.19
CA GLU A 89 12.16 0.44 -0.83
C GLU A 89 12.06 -0.12 0.59
N GLN A 90 12.82 -1.18 0.88
CA GLN A 90 12.96 -1.69 2.25
C GLN A 90 14.08 -0.90 2.93
N GLU A 91 13.76 -0.10 3.95
CA GLU A 91 14.76 0.53 4.85
C GLU A 91 15.39 -0.47 5.82
#